data_AF-A0A1J4UYG4-F1
#
_entry.id   AF-A0A1J4UYG4-F1
#
_cell.length_a   1.000
_cell.length_b   1.000
_cell.length_c   1.000
_cell.angle_alpha   90.00
_cell.angle_beta   90.00
_cell.angle_gamma   90.00
#
_symmetry.space_group_name_H-M   'P 1'
#
loop_
_entity.id
_entity.type
_entity.pdbx_description
1 polymer ?
#
loop_
_entity_poly.entity_id
_entity_poly.type
_entity_poly.pdbx_seq_one_letter_code
_entity_poly.pdbx_strand_id
1 'polypeptide(L)'
;MVELKILKDENKELKVEFEDLDLGLANYVVDGLLKEKDVEFASASYTHPLEGCVVITIKAPNAKKALAKAVKASAAELEAVRKALE
;
A
#
# COMPACT_ATOMS: atom_id res chain seq x y z
N MET A 1 -10.79 0.10 12.77
CA MET A 1 -10.81 1.26 11.83
C MET A 1 -9.37 1.40 11.42
N VAL A 2 -9.02 1.38 10.13
CA VAL A 2 -7.60 1.31 9.74
C VAL A 2 -6.89 2.59 10.20
N GLU A 3 -5.95 2.47 11.13
CA GLU A 3 -5.10 3.58 11.56
C GLU A 3 -3.78 3.56 10.77
N LEU A 4 -3.30 4.73 10.38
CA LEU A 4 -2.07 4.90 9.62
C LEU A 4 -1.05 5.66 10.46
N LYS A 5 0.14 5.08 10.60
CA LYS A 5 1.28 5.71 11.24
C LYS A 5 2.44 5.84 10.26
N ILE A 6 2.98 7.05 10.10
CA ILE A 6 4.16 7.27 9.27
C ILE A 6 5.39 6.91 10.09
N LEU A 7 6.08 5.83 9.69
CA LEU A 7 7.32 5.39 10.34
C LEU A 7 8.56 6.11 9.75
N LYS A 8 8.51 6.43 8.46
CA LYS A 8 9.60 7.12 7.75
C LYS A 8 9.05 7.92 6.57
N ASP A 9 9.55 9.14 6.38
CA ASP A 9 9.21 10.03 5.26
C ASP A 9 10.45 10.87 4.90
N GLU A 10 11.33 10.31 4.06
CA GLU A 10 12.59 10.95 3.66
C GLU A 10 12.67 10.99 2.14
N ASN A 11 12.57 12.17 1.51
CA ASN A 11 12.73 12.44 0.07
C ASN A 11 12.22 11.36 -0.92
N LYS A 12 12.92 10.22 -1.03
CA LYS A 12 12.62 9.10 -1.91
C LYS A 12 12.11 7.85 -1.21
N GLU A 13 11.93 7.83 0.11
CA GLU A 13 11.52 6.66 0.88
C GLU A 13 10.38 7.00 1.83
N LEU A 14 9.30 6.22 1.75
CA LEU A 14 8.15 6.28 2.65
C LEU A 14 7.96 4.91 3.29
N LYS A 15 7.79 4.89 4.61
CA LYS A 15 7.33 3.72 5.36
C LYS A 15 6.09 4.10 6.14
N VAL A 16 5.00 3.39 5.88
CA VAL A 16 3.72 3.56 6.57
C VAL A 16 3.33 2.24 7.21
N GLU A 17 3.00 2.30 8.49
CA GLU A 17 2.40 1.21 9.24
C GLU A 17 0.89 1.39 9.24
N PHE A 18 0.18 0.30 9.00
CA PHE A 18 -1.26 0.21 9.07
C PHE A 18 -1.64 -0.77 10.17
N GLU A 19 -2.42 -0.29 11.13
CA GLU A 19 -3.08 -1.14 12.13
C GLU A 19 -4.37 -1.72 11.53
N ASP A 20 -4.68 -2.98 11.87
CA ASP A 20 -5.84 -3.74 11.35
C ASP A 20 -5.90 -3.91 9.82
N LEU A 21 -4.80 -3.70 9.08
CA LEU A 21 -4.75 -3.97 7.64
C LEU A 21 -4.19 -5.36 7.37
N ASP A 22 -4.95 -6.17 6.64
CA ASP A 22 -4.50 -7.49 6.19
C ASP A 22 -3.32 -7.41 5.19
N LEU A 23 -2.38 -8.34 5.32
CA LEU A 23 -1.19 -8.40 4.45
C LEU A 23 -1.55 -8.68 2.98
N GLY A 24 -2.62 -9.43 2.71
CA GLY A 24 -3.12 -9.67 1.36
C GLY A 24 -3.59 -8.37 0.69
N LEU A 25 -4.35 -7.54 1.42
CA LEU A 25 -4.76 -6.21 0.92
C LEU A 25 -3.55 -5.29 0.70
N ALA A 26 -2.58 -5.30 1.63
CA ALA A 26 -1.37 -4.52 1.47
C ALA A 26 -0.54 -4.98 0.26
N ASN A 27 -0.41 -6.29 0.04
CA ASN A 27 0.27 -6.86 -1.12
C ASN A 27 -0.43 -6.46 -2.42
N TYR A 28 -1.75 -6.48 -2.46
CA TYR A 28 -2.49 -6.04 -3.64
C TYR A 28 -2.23 -4.57 -4.00
N VAL A 29 -2.13 -3.69 -3.00
CA VAL A 29 -1.72 -2.30 -3.19
C VAL A 29 -0.26 -2.20 -3.67
N VAL A 30 0.64 -3.01 -3.12
CA VAL A 30 2.05 -3.09 -3.55
C VAL A 30 2.18 -3.54 -5.00
N ASP A 31 1.38 -4.50 -5.45
CA ASP A 31 1.35 -4.91 -6.86
C ASP A 31 0.93 -3.74 -7.77
N GLY A 32 0.00 -2.89 -7.31
CA GLY A 32 -0.34 -1.64 -7.98
C GLY A 32 0.82 -0.64 -8.04
N LEU A 33 1.55 -0.48 -6.92
CA LEU A 33 2.71 0.40 -6.83
C LEU A 33 3.83 -0.02 -7.79
N LEU A 34 4.12 -1.32 -7.88
CA LEU A 34 5.17 -1.86 -8.75
C LEU A 34 4.90 -1.67 -10.25
N LYS A 35 3.66 -1.36 -10.64
CA LYS A 35 3.30 -1.03 -12.03
C LYS A 35 3.60 0.43 -12.40
N GLU A 36 3.86 1.29 -11.42
CA GLU A 36 4.15 2.71 -11.66
C GLU A 36 5.63 2.91 -12.05
N LYS A 37 5.88 3.62 -13.15
CA LYS A 37 7.24 3.82 -13.69
C LYS A 37 8.21 4.52 -12.73
N ASP A 38 7.68 5.36 -11.85
CA ASP A 38 8.46 6.17 -10.92
C ASP A 38 8.72 5.47 -9.59
N VAL A 39 8.23 4.23 -9.41
CA VAL A 39 8.44 3.43 -8.19
C VAL A 39 9.68 2.55 -8.40
N GLU A 40 10.74 2.85 -7.66
CA GLU A 40 11.99 2.09 -7.66
C GLU A 40 11.85 0.80 -6.83
N PHE A 41 11.01 0.81 -5.79
CA PHE A 41 10.77 -0.33 -4.89
C PHE A 41 9.45 -0.18 -4.15
N ALA A 42 8.74 -1.29 -3.94
CA ALA A 42 7.61 -1.38 -3.01
C ALA A 42 7.54 -2.77 -2.37
N SER A 43 7.19 -2.83 -1.08
CA SER A 43 6.98 -4.11 -0.37
C SER A 43 5.99 -3.93 0.80
N ALA A 44 5.29 -5.01 1.16
CA ALA A 44 4.52 -5.10 2.39
C ALA A 44 5.06 -6.22 3.30
N SER A 45 5.08 -5.98 4.61
CA SER A 45 5.56 -6.95 5.60
C SER A 45 4.89 -6.71 6.94
N TYR A 46 4.73 -7.75 7.76
CA TYR A 46 4.31 -7.56 9.16
C TYR A 46 5.42 -6.86 9.97
N THR A 47 5.04 -5.91 10.84
CA THR A 47 5.95 -5.35 11.85
C THR A 47 6.36 -6.46 12.83
N HIS A 48 5.36 -7.20 13.32
CA HIS A 48 5.51 -8.38 14.16
C HIS A 48 4.50 -9.46 13.75
N PRO A 49 4.88 -10.75 13.63
CA PRO A 49 4.00 -11.81 13.14
C PRO A 49 2.70 -12.02 13.94
N LEU A 50 2.67 -11.57 15.20
CA LEU A 50 1.55 -11.76 16.12
C LEU A 50 0.69 -10.50 16.32
N GLU A 51 1.21 -9.31 15.99
CA GLU A 51 0.52 -8.04 16.23
C GLU A 51 -0.36 -7.61 15.05
N GLY A 52 -0.17 -8.21 13.87
CA GLY A 52 -1.02 -7.96 12.70
C GLY A 52 -0.84 -6.58 12.04
N CYS A 53 0.08 -5.75 12.53
CA CYS A 53 0.42 -4.48 11.88
C CYS A 53 1.22 -4.72 10.60
N VAL A 54 0.82 -4.08 9.51
CA VAL A 54 1.48 -4.20 8.21
C VAL A 54 2.21 -2.91 7.87
N VAL A 55 3.48 -3.02 7.52
CA VAL A 55 4.30 -1.92 7.01
C VAL A 55 4.39 -2.01 5.50
N ILE A 56 3.98 -0.94 4.81
CA ILE A 56 4.28 -0.74 3.39
C ILE A 56 5.51 0.16 3.28
N THR A 57 6.55 -0.33 2.62
CA THR A 57 7.76 0.44 2.28
C THR A 57 7.76 0.77 0.81
N ILE A 58 8.00 2.04 0.45
CA ILE A 58 7.99 2.55 -0.92
C ILE A 58 9.25 3.38 -1.14
N LYS A 59 9.97 3.13 -2.25
CA LYS A 59 11.00 4.03 -2.76
C LYS A 59 10.56 4.67 -4.06
N ALA A 60 10.25 5.95 -4.01
CA ALA A 60 9.82 6.76 -5.15
C ALA A 60 9.95 8.26 -4.83
N PRO A 61 10.23 9.13 -5.81
CA PRO A 61 10.32 10.59 -5.61
C PRO A 61 9.00 11.24 -5.16
N ASN A 62 7.85 10.56 -5.30
CA ASN A 62 6.54 11.04 -4.84
C ASN A 62 5.76 9.91 -4.14
N ALA A 63 6.40 9.20 -3.21
CA ALA A 63 5.88 7.97 -2.62
C ALA A 63 4.45 8.08 -2.04
N LYS A 64 4.08 9.17 -1.35
CA LYS A 64 2.71 9.38 -0.85
C LYS A 64 1.67 9.44 -1.98
N LYS A 65 2.00 10.16 -3.06
CA LYS A 65 1.13 10.27 -4.24
C LYS A 65 1.00 8.94 -4.96
N ALA A 66 2.09 8.19 -5.06
CA ALA A 66 2.09 6.84 -5.63
C ALA A 66 1.20 5.90 -4.81
N LEU A 67 1.32 5.91 -3.48
CA LEU A 67 0.49 5.11 -2.59
C LEU A 67 -1.00 5.45 -2.72
N ALA A 68 -1.35 6.74 -2.66
CA ALA A 68 -2.74 7.18 -2.81
C ALA A 68 -3.33 6.77 -4.17
N LYS A 69 -2.53 6.85 -5.25
CA LYS A 69 -2.93 6.42 -6.58
C LYS A 69 -3.16 4.91 -6.64
N ALA A 70 -2.25 4.11 -6.08
CA ALA A 70 -2.35 2.65 -6.07
C ALA A 70 -3.57 2.16 -5.26
N VAL A 71 -3.84 2.75 -4.09
CA VAL A 71 -5.04 2.45 -3.29
C VAL A 71 -6.32 2.79 -4.08
N LYS A 72 -6.36 3.95 -4.74
CA LYS A 72 -7.52 4.35 -5.55
C LYS A 72 -7.75 3.41 -6.74
N ALA A 73 -6.68 2.97 -7.41
CA ALA A 73 -6.76 2.00 -8.50
C ALA A 73 -7.27 0.64 -8.00
N SER A 74 -6.74 0.16 -6.87
CA SER A 74 -7.17 -1.09 -6.22
C SER A 74 -8.67 -1.07 -5.88
N ALA A 75 -9.17 0.04 -5.34
CA ALA A 75 -10.59 0.22 -5.07
C ALA A 75 -11.45 0.20 -6.35
N ALA A 76 -10.97 0.82 -7.43
CA ALA A 76 -11.69 0.84 -8.71
C ALA A 76 -11.75 -0.55 -9.36
N GLU A 77 -10.67 -1.34 -9.26
CA GLU A 77 -10.65 -2.73 -9.74
C GLU A 77 -11.64 -3.60 -8.96
N LEU A 78 -11.66 -3.50 -7.62
CA LEU A 78 -12.62 -4.23 -6.79
C LEU A 78 -14.08 -3.84 -7.08
N GLU A 79 -14.34 -2.56 -7.33
CA GLU A 79 -15.67 -2.08 -7.73
C GLU A 79 -16.07 -2.61 -9.12
N ALA A 80 -15.12 -2.72 -10.05
CA ALA A 80 -15.37 -3.33 -11.36
C ALA A 80 -15.70 -4.83 -11.23
N VAL A 81 -15.00 -5.56 -10.36
CA VAL A 81 -15.32 -6.96 -10.03
C VAL A 81 -16.71 -7.07 -9.44
N ARG A 82 -17.10 -6.20 -8.50
CA ARG A 82 -18.46 -6.17 -7.92
C ARG A 82 -19.53 -6.02 -9.01
N LYS A 83 -19.35 -5.05 -9.91
CA LYS A 83 -20.29 -4.79 -11.02
C LYS A 83 -20.39 -5.94 -12.01
N ALA A 84 -19.32 -6.72 -12.21
CA ALA A 84 -19.33 -7.87 -13.11
C ALA A 84 -20.10 -9.08 -12.56
N LEU A 85 -20.44 -9.07 -11.27
CA LEU A 85 -21.25 -10.10 -10.61
C LEU A 85 -22.75 -9.79 -10.61
N GLU A 86 -23.14 -8.58 -11.04
CA GLU A 86 -24.53 -8.10 -11.18
C GLU A 86 -25.01 -8.25 -12.63
#